data_AF-A0A517WWI6-F1
#
_entry.id   AF-A0A517WWI6-F1
#
_cell.length_a   1.000
_cell.length_b   1.000
_cell.length_c   1.000
_cell.angle_alpha   90.00
_cell.angle_beta   90.00
_cell.angle_gamma   90.00
#
_symmetry.space_group_name_H-M   'P 1'
#
loop_
_entity.id
_entity.type
_entity.pdbx_description
1 polymer ?
#
loop_
_entity_poly.entity_id
_entity_poly.type
_entity_poly.pdbx_seq_one_letter_code
_entity_poly.pdbx_strand_id
1 'polypeptide(L)'
;MLQPSSRIICATKSITSVNQKIAFVCILSLALILSGCGRDTTASNLPKYSTPSSKPLPEEYRVLASHLGMEMKSDPVQFRNEREIAEIMAEFQSALLDLREIKSNDKEIMYLTEQVQNVIPVILKRLDNLNSLPKPADARTLFVGSFLDGFFGNFVGGYHRGLDAEAKLNALNVELQSLIASMDKIDAALQLLPKVAGKYSATLSDSTGRIIVDFNESWGNSGANDWLVLQNLGETLEDCTILVQLTGTSGEVRKNVHFLKTWPTDTSMWGRYQGGQKILGRNVEKTTVTNVQELDITIYSPQFATQIYYVYKGEEKDKDVAYLCKDLSFHGTYQPYESGILWDTQRGAQFTLNGVSFLPKCRVNVTFRKGEQSKGWYWNHDSWMKGETKHFSSPKGGLSFEPDNIDLEVSFPHTNYKHKVTLPVNPESKKSIEIKR
;
A
#
# COMPACT_ATOMS: atom_id res chain seq x y z
N MET A 1 -5.11 -25.89 38.30
CA MET A 1 -4.94 -24.69 37.46
C MET A 1 -3.89 -24.99 36.41
N LEU A 2 -4.30 -25.32 35.20
CA LEU A 2 -3.40 -25.61 34.07
C LEU A 2 -3.50 -24.43 33.09
N GLN A 3 -2.40 -23.69 32.92
CA GLN A 3 -2.28 -22.66 31.90
C GLN A 3 -2.21 -23.32 30.51
N PRO A 4 -3.06 -22.94 29.54
CA PRO A 4 -2.92 -23.41 28.17
C PRO A 4 -1.68 -22.80 27.53
N SER A 5 -0.99 -23.58 26.70
CA SER A 5 0.25 -23.20 26.05
C SER A 5 0.05 -22.06 25.03
N SER A 6 1.03 -21.16 24.98
CA SER A 6 1.08 -19.94 24.16
C SER A 6 0.90 -20.13 22.64
N ARG A 7 0.95 -21.37 22.13
CA ARG A 7 0.72 -21.69 20.72
C ARG A 7 -0.76 -21.71 20.33
N ILE A 8 -1.67 -22.02 21.25
CA ILE A 8 -3.12 -22.13 20.96
C ILE A 8 -3.78 -20.74 20.91
N ILE A 9 -3.24 -19.78 21.69
CA ILE A 9 -3.68 -18.37 21.73
C ILE A 9 -3.33 -17.63 20.42
N CYS A 10 -2.28 -18.07 19.71
CA CYS A 10 -1.83 -17.43 18.48
C CYS A 10 -2.68 -17.82 17.25
N ALA A 11 -3.16 -19.07 17.20
CA ALA A 11 -4.03 -19.54 16.11
C ALA A 11 -5.46 -18.95 16.19
N THR A 12 -5.97 -18.71 17.41
CA THR A 12 -7.31 -18.16 17.63
C THR A 12 -7.43 -16.67 17.31
N LYS A 13 -6.36 -15.89 17.48
CA LYS A 13 -6.30 -14.49 17.00
C LYS A 13 -6.23 -14.38 15.48
N SER A 14 -5.68 -15.38 14.79
CA SER A 14 -5.60 -15.40 13.33
C SER A 14 -7.00 -15.57 12.70
N ILE A 15 -7.82 -16.51 13.21
CA ILE A 15 -9.13 -16.86 12.63
C ILE A 15 -10.21 -15.81 12.96
N THR A 16 -10.18 -15.21 14.16
CA THR A 16 -11.08 -14.09 14.50
C THR A 16 -10.81 -12.83 13.66
N SER A 17 -9.58 -12.65 13.17
CA SER A 17 -9.25 -11.56 12.26
C SER A 17 -9.77 -11.75 10.83
N VAL A 18 -10.04 -12.98 10.39
CA VAL A 18 -10.48 -13.25 9.00
C VAL A 18 -11.93 -12.82 8.78
N ASN A 19 -12.82 -13.04 9.75
CA ASN A 19 -14.23 -12.69 9.62
C ASN A 19 -14.56 -11.22 9.96
N GLN A 20 -13.70 -10.51 10.70
CA GLN A 20 -13.80 -9.06 10.83
C GLN A 20 -13.12 -8.33 9.66
N LYS A 21 -12.09 -8.90 9.01
CA LYS A 21 -11.43 -8.28 7.86
C LYS A 21 -12.19 -8.40 6.53
N ILE A 22 -13.12 -9.33 6.41
CA ILE A 22 -14.04 -9.39 5.25
C ILE A 22 -15.06 -8.24 5.28
N ALA A 23 -15.17 -7.51 6.40
CA ALA A 23 -16.03 -6.33 6.54
C ALA A 23 -15.31 -5.05 7.02
N PHE A 24 -13.99 -5.04 7.19
CA PHE A 24 -13.27 -3.87 7.73
C PHE A 24 -11.82 -3.79 7.21
N VAL A 25 -11.54 -2.71 6.48
CA VAL A 25 -10.21 -2.10 6.41
C VAL A 25 -10.36 -0.62 6.77
N CYS A 26 -9.95 -0.31 8.00
CA CYS A 26 -9.99 0.99 8.66
C CYS A 26 -8.94 2.00 8.13
N ILE A 27 -9.37 3.27 7.96
CA ILE A 27 -8.84 4.54 8.56
C ILE A 27 -7.38 4.95 8.20
N LEU A 28 -7.00 6.16 7.72
CA LEU A 28 -7.14 7.52 8.29
C LEU A 28 -6.80 8.65 7.28
N SER A 29 -7.17 9.87 7.67
CA SER A 29 -7.22 11.21 7.05
C SER A 29 -5.94 11.88 6.46
N LEU A 30 -6.22 12.79 5.51
CA LEU A 30 -5.59 14.09 5.14
C LEU A 30 -4.05 14.23 5.11
N ALA A 31 -3.52 14.70 3.96
CA ALA A 31 -3.25 16.14 3.76
C ALA A 31 -2.91 16.44 2.29
N LEU A 32 -3.36 17.62 1.86
CA LEU A 32 -3.24 18.24 0.56
C LEU A 32 -2.31 19.47 0.71
N ILE A 33 -1.73 19.90 -0.42
CA ILE A 33 -1.14 21.22 -0.73
C ILE A 33 0.41 21.30 -0.73
N LEU A 34 0.93 21.23 -1.96
CA LEU A 34 1.99 22.02 -2.60
C LEU A 34 3.33 22.25 -1.87
N SER A 35 4.36 21.59 -2.39
CA SER A 35 5.67 22.19 -2.73
C SER A 35 6.42 21.16 -3.60
N GLY A 36 6.87 21.41 -4.82
CA GLY A 36 7.30 22.66 -5.42
C GLY A 36 8.72 22.46 -5.95
N CYS A 37 8.85 22.44 -7.28
CA CYS A 37 10.04 22.72 -8.08
C CYS A 37 11.21 21.72 -8.06
N GLY A 38 11.31 20.93 -9.14
CA GLY A 38 12.39 21.13 -10.09
C GLY A 38 13.34 19.96 -10.39
N ARG A 39 13.17 19.43 -11.62
CA ARG A 39 14.16 18.84 -12.54
C ARG A 39 14.87 17.54 -12.13
N ASP A 40 14.49 16.46 -12.81
CA ASP A 40 15.38 15.84 -13.81
C ASP A 40 14.59 15.02 -14.84
N THR A 41 14.11 15.69 -15.90
CA THR A 41 13.57 15.02 -17.09
C THR A 41 14.74 14.53 -17.95
N THR A 42 15.20 13.30 -17.73
CA THR A 42 16.26 12.71 -18.54
C THR A 42 15.71 11.94 -19.74
N ALA A 43 15.84 12.60 -20.90
CA ALA A 43 15.98 12.11 -22.27
C ALA A 43 15.06 10.95 -22.74
N SER A 44 13.99 11.31 -23.44
CA SER A 44 13.26 10.39 -24.33
C SER A 44 13.79 10.51 -25.77
N ASN A 45 14.06 9.37 -26.42
CA ASN A 45 14.51 9.29 -27.82
C ASN A 45 13.36 9.46 -28.84
N LEU A 46 12.26 10.09 -28.46
CA LEU A 46 11.06 10.23 -29.29
C LEU A 46 11.06 11.54 -30.10
N PRO A 47 10.38 11.58 -31.26
CA PRO A 47 10.22 12.79 -32.06
C PRO A 47 9.65 13.95 -31.23
N LYS A 48 10.13 15.18 -31.46
CA LYS A 48 9.76 16.38 -30.67
C LYS A 48 8.32 16.88 -30.86
N TYR A 49 7.55 16.32 -31.80
CA TYR A 49 6.19 16.76 -32.10
C TYR A 49 5.26 15.54 -32.27
N SER A 50 4.19 15.46 -31.48
CA SER A 50 3.14 14.46 -31.67
C SER A 50 2.32 14.81 -32.91
N THR A 51 2.19 13.87 -33.85
CA THR A 51 1.22 14.00 -34.94
C THR A 51 -0.12 13.46 -34.45
N PRO A 52 -1.20 14.27 -34.38
CA PRO A 52 -2.51 13.81 -33.95
C PRO A 52 -3.00 12.64 -34.79
N SER A 53 -3.80 11.76 -34.17
CA SER A 53 -4.45 10.67 -34.89
C SER A 53 -5.44 11.21 -35.91
N SER A 54 -5.43 10.64 -37.11
CA SER A 54 -6.46 10.87 -38.12
C SER A 54 -7.74 10.06 -37.87
N LYS A 55 -7.73 9.16 -36.87
CA LYS A 55 -8.86 8.30 -36.52
C LYS A 55 -9.34 8.64 -35.10
N PRO A 56 -10.62 9.01 -34.92
CA PRO A 56 -11.16 9.20 -33.59
C PRO A 56 -11.16 7.88 -32.82
N LEU A 57 -11.00 7.95 -31.51
CA LEU A 57 -11.17 6.79 -30.65
C LEU A 57 -12.66 6.36 -30.71
N PRO A 58 -12.95 5.06 -30.92
CA PRO A 58 -14.33 4.60 -31.03
C PRO A 58 -15.10 4.76 -29.71
N GLU A 59 -16.40 5.08 -29.79
CA GLU A 59 -17.24 5.28 -28.59
C GLU A 59 -17.31 3.99 -27.75
N GLU A 60 -17.39 2.83 -28.42
CA GLU A 60 -17.36 1.53 -27.77
C GLU A 60 -16.10 1.31 -26.90
N TYR A 61 -14.96 1.88 -27.30
CA TYR A 61 -13.73 1.80 -26.51
C TYR A 61 -13.84 2.67 -25.26
N ARG A 62 -14.43 3.87 -25.38
CA ARG A 62 -14.63 4.77 -24.23
C ARG A 62 -15.47 4.09 -23.16
N VAL A 63 -16.56 3.44 -23.55
CA VAL A 63 -17.43 2.69 -22.63
C VAL A 63 -16.68 1.52 -21.98
N LEU A 64 -15.93 0.75 -22.77
CA LEU A 64 -15.12 -0.36 -22.25
C LEU A 64 -14.06 0.14 -21.26
N ALA A 65 -13.33 1.19 -21.62
CA ALA A 65 -12.23 1.74 -20.84
C ALA A 65 -12.72 2.47 -19.58
N SER A 66 -13.90 3.07 -19.58
CA SER A 66 -14.47 3.71 -18.38
C SER A 66 -14.86 2.71 -17.29
N HIS A 67 -15.20 1.48 -17.66
CA HIS A 67 -15.56 0.41 -16.71
C HIS A 67 -14.38 -0.43 -16.25
N LEU A 68 -13.34 -0.55 -17.07
CA LEU A 68 -12.15 -1.33 -16.75
C LEU A 68 -11.00 -0.50 -16.16
N GLY A 69 -10.83 0.72 -16.66
CA GLY A 69 -9.72 1.60 -16.31
C GLY A 69 -9.71 1.89 -14.81
N MET A 70 -8.53 1.82 -14.21
CA MET A 70 -8.33 2.26 -12.84
C MET A 70 -8.63 3.75 -12.74
N GLU A 71 -9.41 4.13 -11.72
CA GLU A 71 -9.78 5.51 -11.52
C GLU A 71 -8.56 6.39 -11.23
N MET A 72 -8.59 7.62 -11.75
CA MET A 72 -7.78 8.72 -11.23
C MET A 72 -8.71 9.84 -10.77
N LYS A 73 -8.31 10.57 -9.73
CA LYS A 73 -9.11 11.64 -9.11
C LYS A 73 -8.35 12.95 -9.14
N SER A 74 -9.06 14.08 -9.06
CA SER A 74 -8.39 15.39 -8.95
C SER A 74 -7.76 15.64 -7.58
N ASP A 75 -8.14 14.84 -6.58
CA ASP A 75 -7.69 14.96 -5.20
C ASP A 75 -7.61 13.57 -4.55
N PRO A 76 -6.52 13.22 -3.83
CA PRO A 76 -6.38 11.94 -3.14
C PRO A 76 -7.50 11.67 -2.12
N VAL A 77 -8.13 12.70 -1.54
CA VAL A 77 -9.23 12.50 -0.55
C VAL A 77 -10.52 11.97 -1.18
N GLN A 78 -10.65 12.04 -2.51
CA GLN A 78 -11.82 11.52 -3.23
C GLN A 78 -11.79 10.00 -3.37
N PHE A 79 -10.64 9.36 -3.13
CA PHE A 79 -10.54 7.91 -3.13
C PHE A 79 -11.25 7.34 -1.90
N ARG A 80 -12.27 6.51 -2.14
CA ARG A 80 -12.99 5.82 -1.06
C ARG A 80 -12.23 4.55 -0.69
N ASN A 81 -12.13 4.30 0.60
CA ASN A 81 -11.54 3.07 1.16
C ASN A 81 -12.61 2.03 1.49
N GLU A 82 -13.86 2.47 1.69
CA GLU A 82 -14.95 1.65 2.18
C GLU A 82 -16.11 1.70 1.17
N ARG A 83 -16.49 0.53 0.67
CA ARG A 83 -17.61 0.35 -0.27
C ARG A 83 -18.41 -0.87 0.15
N GLU A 84 -19.74 -0.73 0.14
CA GLU A 84 -20.61 -1.84 0.50
C GLU A 84 -20.69 -2.88 -0.63
N ILE A 85 -20.86 -4.15 -0.30
CA ILE A 85 -21.03 -5.23 -1.31
C ILE A 85 -22.18 -4.89 -2.27
N ALA A 86 -23.26 -4.29 -1.77
CA ALA A 86 -24.39 -3.87 -2.59
C ALA A 86 -24.01 -2.80 -3.63
N GLU A 87 -23.19 -1.80 -3.27
CA GLU A 87 -22.65 -0.82 -4.22
C GLU A 87 -21.76 -1.49 -5.28
N ILE A 88 -20.89 -2.41 -4.85
CA ILE A 88 -19.99 -3.14 -5.77
C ILE A 88 -20.83 -3.97 -6.77
N MET A 89 -21.85 -4.68 -6.28
CA MET A 89 -22.76 -5.45 -7.14
C MET A 89 -23.54 -4.55 -8.10
N ALA A 90 -24.00 -3.37 -7.65
CA ALA A 90 -24.71 -2.43 -8.51
C ALA A 90 -23.81 -1.87 -9.63
N GLU A 91 -22.55 -1.56 -9.33
CA GLU A 91 -21.59 -1.13 -10.36
C GLU A 91 -21.29 -2.22 -11.38
N PHE A 92 -21.09 -3.47 -10.94
CA PHE A 92 -20.91 -4.59 -11.85
C PHE A 92 -22.15 -4.82 -12.74
N GLN A 93 -23.35 -4.66 -12.18
CA GLN A 93 -24.59 -4.74 -12.96
C GLN A 93 -24.69 -3.61 -13.99
N SER A 94 -24.38 -2.37 -13.59
CA SER A 94 -24.36 -1.22 -14.51
C SER A 94 -23.35 -1.44 -15.63
N ALA A 95 -22.11 -1.83 -15.29
CA ALA A 95 -21.07 -2.13 -16.26
C ALA A 95 -21.49 -3.25 -17.22
N LEU A 96 -22.13 -4.32 -16.72
CA LEU A 96 -22.63 -5.40 -17.57
C LEU A 96 -23.69 -4.93 -18.57
N LEU A 97 -24.58 -4.03 -18.17
CA LEU A 97 -25.60 -3.47 -19.06
C LEU A 97 -24.94 -2.64 -20.16
N ASP A 98 -24.07 -1.71 -19.79
CA ASP A 98 -23.38 -0.84 -20.75
C ASP A 98 -22.51 -1.64 -21.72
N LEU A 99 -21.77 -2.63 -21.21
CA LEU A 99 -20.92 -3.49 -22.03
C LEU A 99 -21.73 -4.34 -23.02
N ARG A 100 -22.95 -4.78 -22.67
CA ARG A 100 -23.82 -5.56 -23.57
C ARG A 100 -24.30 -4.78 -24.79
N GLU A 101 -24.34 -3.47 -24.69
CA GLU A 101 -24.75 -2.59 -25.78
C GLU A 101 -23.62 -2.34 -26.79
N ILE A 102 -22.38 -2.64 -26.43
CA ILE A 102 -21.22 -2.47 -27.31
C ILE A 102 -21.36 -3.33 -28.57
N LYS A 103 -21.33 -2.65 -29.71
CA LYS A 103 -21.21 -3.24 -31.05
C LYS A 103 -20.04 -2.55 -31.74
N SER A 104 -18.94 -3.29 -31.94
CA SER A 104 -17.74 -2.75 -32.57
C SER A 104 -17.33 -3.54 -33.80
N ASN A 105 -16.73 -2.84 -34.76
CA ASN A 105 -16.04 -3.46 -35.88
C ASN A 105 -14.56 -3.76 -35.57
N ASP A 106 -14.00 -3.26 -34.46
CA ASP A 106 -12.66 -3.63 -34.01
C ASP A 106 -12.75 -4.97 -33.25
N LYS A 107 -12.09 -5.99 -33.81
CA LYS A 107 -12.04 -7.34 -33.24
C LYS A 107 -11.43 -7.37 -31.84
N GLU A 108 -10.49 -6.49 -31.53
CA GLU A 108 -9.90 -6.43 -30.20
C GLU A 108 -10.86 -5.82 -29.18
N ILE A 109 -11.62 -4.79 -29.55
CA ILE A 109 -12.67 -4.23 -28.67
C ILE A 109 -13.74 -5.28 -28.41
N MET A 110 -14.20 -5.98 -29.46
CA MET A 110 -15.17 -7.07 -29.31
C MET A 110 -14.66 -8.19 -28.42
N TYR A 111 -13.41 -8.63 -28.63
CA TYR A 111 -12.79 -9.67 -27.82
C TYR A 111 -12.70 -9.28 -26.34
N LEU A 112 -12.22 -8.07 -26.02
CA LEU A 112 -12.11 -7.60 -24.64
C LEU A 112 -13.48 -7.46 -23.99
N THR A 113 -14.45 -6.91 -24.73
CA THR A 113 -15.84 -6.78 -24.28
C THR A 113 -16.42 -8.15 -23.94
N GLU A 114 -16.27 -9.14 -24.82
CA GLU A 114 -16.76 -10.51 -24.60
C GLU A 114 -16.11 -11.17 -23.38
N GLN A 115 -14.80 -10.99 -23.17
CA GLN A 115 -14.12 -11.51 -21.98
C GLN A 115 -14.74 -10.96 -20.69
N VAL A 116 -15.00 -9.65 -20.64
CA VAL A 116 -15.52 -8.99 -19.44
C VAL A 116 -17.00 -9.33 -19.23
N GLN A 117 -17.82 -9.30 -20.30
CA GLN A 117 -19.23 -9.68 -20.26
C GLN A 117 -19.44 -11.11 -19.74
N ASN A 118 -18.55 -12.04 -20.07
CA ASN A 118 -18.62 -13.42 -19.62
C ASN A 118 -18.17 -13.59 -18.16
N VAL A 119 -17.33 -12.69 -17.65
CA VAL A 119 -16.77 -12.77 -16.29
C VAL A 119 -17.65 -12.08 -15.25
N ILE A 120 -18.26 -10.93 -15.57
CA ILE A 120 -19.08 -10.17 -14.60
C ILE A 120 -20.23 -11.01 -14.00
N PRO A 121 -21.02 -11.80 -14.76
CA PRO A 121 -22.07 -12.64 -14.19
C PRO A 121 -21.54 -13.67 -13.19
N VAL A 122 -20.31 -14.17 -13.40
CA VAL A 122 -19.65 -15.06 -12.45
C VAL A 122 -19.35 -14.30 -11.16
N ILE A 123 -18.75 -13.10 -11.26
CA ILE A 123 -18.47 -12.25 -10.09
C ILE A 123 -19.74 -11.96 -9.30
N LEU A 124 -20.80 -11.51 -9.96
CA LEU A 124 -22.08 -11.21 -9.32
C LEU A 124 -22.65 -12.43 -8.57
N LYS A 125 -22.63 -13.60 -9.20
CA LYS A 125 -23.06 -14.86 -8.56
C LYS A 125 -22.19 -15.21 -7.36
N ARG A 126 -20.87 -15.05 -7.44
CA ARG A 126 -19.94 -15.33 -6.33
C ARG A 126 -20.14 -14.36 -5.17
N LEU A 127 -20.35 -13.07 -5.45
CA LEU A 127 -20.65 -12.07 -4.41
C LEU A 127 -21.99 -12.35 -3.73
N ASP A 128 -23.02 -12.73 -4.49
CA ASP A 128 -24.32 -13.11 -3.95
C ASP A 128 -24.21 -14.37 -3.05
N ASN A 129 -23.51 -15.39 -3.53
CA ASN A 129 -23.20 -16.59 -2.74
C ASN A 129 -22.47 -16.22 -1.44
N LEU A 130 -21.42 -15.39 -1.50
CA LEU A 130 -20.67 -14.92 -0.33
C LEU A 130 -21.56 -14.14 0.66
N ASN A 131 -22.46 -13.29 0.17
CA ASN A 131 -23.38 -12.53 1.00
C ASN A 131 -24.47 -13.42 1.65
N SER A 132 -24.83 -14.53 0.98
CA SER A 132 -25.79 -15.52 1.47
C SER A 132 -25.18 -16.52 2.47
N LEU A 133 -23.85 -16.60 2.57
CA LEU A 133 -23.20 -17.47 3.54
C LEU A 133 -23.59 -17.07 4.97
N PRO A 134 -23.76 -18.03 5.89
CA PRO A 134 -24.10 -17.74 7.27
C PRO A 134 -23.05 -16.80 7.87
N LYS A 135 -23.44 -15.54 8.13
CA LYS A 135 -22.58 -14.59 8.83
C LYS A 135 -22.24 -15.19 10.18
N PRO A 136 -20.97 -15.20 10.60
CA PRO A 136 -20.61 -15.73 11.91
C PRO A 136 -21.42 -14.98 12.96
N ALA A 137 -22.21 -15.71 13.76
CA ALA A 137 -22.76 -15.16 14.99
C ALA A 137 -21.59 -14.61 15.81
N ASP A 138 -21.74 -13.42 16.38
CA ASP A 138 -20.74 -12.65 17.11
C ASP A 138 -19.60 -13.52 17.69
N ALA A 139 -18.34 -13.14 17.43
CA ALA A 139 -17.16 -13.95 17.73
C ALA A 139 -17.02 -14.41 19.20
N ARG A 140 -17.82 -13.86 20.14
CA ARG A 140 -17.92 -14.32 21.53
C ARG A 140 -18.83 -15.55 21.72
N THR A 141 -19.86 -15.71 20.90
CA THR A 141 -20.89 -16.77 21.04
C THR A 141 -20.36 -18.13 20.60
N LEU A 142 -19.50 -18.16 19.58
CA LEU A 142 -18.86 -19.40 19.09
C LEU A 142 -17.84 -19.98 20.07
N PHE A 143 -17.14 -19.16 20.86
CA PHE A 143 -16.11 -19.63 21.80
C PHE A 143 -16.70 -20.09 23.14
N VAL A 144 -17.77 -19.45 23.62
CA VAL A 144 -18.41 -19.85 24.89
C VAL A 144 -19.24 -21.12 24.72
N GLY A 145 -19.91 -21.31 23.57
CA GLY A 145 -20.71 -22.52 23.31
C GLY A 145 -19.88 -23.78 23.05
N SER A 146 -18.76 -23.67 22.31
CA SER A 146 -17.94 -24.84 21.98
C SER A 146 -17.04 -25.31 23.13
N PHE A 147 -16.67 -24.42 24.06
CA PHE A 147 -15.85 -24.78 25.22
C PHE A 147 -16.69 -25.38 26.39
N LEU A 148 -17.96 -24.96 26.55
CA LEU A 148 -18.85 -25.53 27.58
C LEU A 148 -19.45 -26.88 27.16
N ASP A 149 -19.82 -27.05 25.88
CA ASP A 149 -20.41 -28.31 25.39
C ASP A 149 -19.39 -29.46 25.24
N GLY A 150 -18.11 -29.12 25.00
CA GLY A 150 -17.01 -30.08 24.92
C GLY A 150 -16.57 -30.63 26.28
N PHE A 151 -16.87 -29.91 27.38
CA PHE A 151 -16.49 -30.31 28.73
C PHE A 151 -17.58 -31.10 29.46
N PHE A 152 -18.86 -30.99 29.05
CA PHE A 152 -20.01 -31.66 29.69
C PHE A 152 -20.86 -32.56 28.76
N GLY A 153 -20.25 -33.17 27.74
CA GLY A 153 -20.78 -34.42 27.20
C GLY A 153 -21.65 -34.36 25.94
N ASN A 154 -21.37 -33.49 24.98
CA ASN A 154 -21.91 -33.64 23.62
C ASN A 154 -20.80 -33.64 22.54
N PHE A 155 -20.02 -34.73 22.51
CA PHE A 155 -18.93 -34.96 21.56
C PHE A 155 -19.40 -34.96 20.10
N VAL A 156 -20.60 -35.47 19.84
CA VAL A 156 -21.21 -35.52 18.50
C VAL A 156 -21.57 -34.12 18.02
N GLY A 157 -22.14 -33.27 18.88
CA GLY A 157 -22.44 -31.87 18.57
C GLY A 157 -21.20 -31.00 18.38
N GLY A 158 -20.08 -31.31 19.05
CA GLY A 158 -18.77 -30.68 18.82
C GLY A 158 -18.16 -31.08 17.47
N TYR A 159 -18.21 -32.37 17.13
CA TYR A 159 -17.72 -32.90 15.86
C TYR A 159 -18.54 -32.42 14.65
N HIS A 160 -19.88 -32.41 14.76
CA HIS A 160 -20.75 -31.90 13.69
C HIS A 160 -20.57 -30.40 13.47
N ARG A 161 -20.35 -29.61 14.52
CA ARG A 161 -19.98 -28.19 14.39
C ARG A 161 -18.58 -28.00 13.81
N GLY A 162 -17.64 -28.92 14.06
CA GLY A 162 -16.32 -28.94 13.44
C GLY A 162 -16.38 -29.24 11.94
N LEU A 163 -17.11 -30.29 11.54
CA LEU A 163 -17.36 -30.63 10.13
C LEU A 163 -18.17 -29.56 9.40
N ASP A 164 -19.17 -28.96 10.06
CA ASP A 164 -19.96 -27.85 9.52
C ASP A 164 -19.10 -26.58 9.36
N ALA A 165 -18.22 -26.28 10.32
CA ALA A 165 -17.26 -25.19 10.19
C ALA A 165 -16.23 -25.43 9.07
N GLU A 166 -15.74 -26.66 8.93
CA GLU A 166 -14.84 -27.05 7.84
C GLU A 166 -15.54 -27.00 6.47
N ALA A 167 -16.77 -27.49 6.37
CA ALA A 167 -17.59 -27.40 5.17
C ALA A 167 -17.89 -25.95 4.79
N LYS A 168 -18.19 -25.08 5.76
CA LYS A 168 -18.39 -23.63 5.55
C LYS A 168 -17.10 -22.94 5.12
N LEU A 169 -15.97 -23.27 5.74
CA LEU A 169 -14.66 -22.73 5.33
C LEU A 169 -14.28 -23.20 3.93
N ASN A 170 -14.54 -24.46 3.59
CA ASN A 170 -14.30 -25.00 2.25
C ASN A 170 -15.20 -24.33 1.21
N ALA A 171 -16.48 -24.14 1.50
CA ALA A 171 -17.40 -23.39 0.63
C ALA A 171 -16.93 -21.94 0.43
N LEU A 172 -16.54 -21.25 1.51
CA LEU A 172 -15.98 -19.90 1.44
C LEU A 172 -14.71 -19.86 0.56
N ASN A 173 -13.79 -20.81 0.75
CA ASN A 173 -12.56 -20.89 -0.03
C ASN A 173 -12.83 -21.11 -1.52
N VAL A 174 -13.80 -21.97 -1.88
CA VAL A 174 -14.19 -22.23 -3.27
C VAL A 174 -14.76 -20.98 -3.94
N GLU A 175 -15.63 -20.25 -3.23
CA GLU A 175 -16.20 -19.00 -3.75
C GLU A 175 -15.12 -17.92 -3.91
N LEU A 176 -14.23 -17.76 -2.91
CA LEU A 176 -13.11 -16.80 -2.96
C LEU A 176 -12.10 -17.12 -4.07
N GLN A 177 -11.71 -18.39 -4.26
CA GLN A 177 -10.82 -18.79 -5.35
C GLN A 177 -11.43 -18.46 -6.71
N SER A 178 -12.72 -18.73 -6.89
CA SER A 178 -13.46 -18.44 -8.12
C SER A 178 -13.55 -16.93 -8.38
N LEU A 179 -13.77 -16.13 -7.33
CA LEU A 179 -13.79 -14.68 -7.41
C LEU A 179 -12.41 -14.12 -7.79
N ILE A 180 -11.34 -14.58 -7.15
CA ILE A 180 -9.96 -14.17 -7.47
C ILE A 180 -9.63 -14.48 -8.93
N ALA A 181 -9.93 -15.70 -9.39
CA ALA A 181 -9.69 -16.08 -10.78
C ALA A 181 -10.50 -15.25 -11.79
N SER A 182 -11.67 -14.75 -11.38
CA SER A 182 -12.49 -13.85 -12.20
C SER A 182 -11.88 -12.44 -12.26
N MET A 183 -11.39 -11.93 -11.12
CA MET A 183 -10.66 -10.65 -11.06
C MET A 183 -9.36 -10.68 -11.86
N ASP A 184 -8.62 -11.80 -11.83
CA ASP A 184 -7.40 -11.99 -12.64
C ASP A 184 -7.70 -11.86 -14.15
N LYS A 185 -8.87 -12.32 -14.61
CA LYS A 185 -9.29 -12.17 -16.02
C LYS A 185 -9.64 -10.74 -16.37
N ILE A 186 -10.26 -10.00 -15.45
CA ILE A 186 -10.53 -8.55 -15.64
C ILE A 186 -9.21 -7.79 -15.70
N ASP A 187 -8.26 -8.07 -14.80
CA ASP A 187 -6.94 -7.43 -14.82
C ASP A 187 -6.19 -7.74 -16.13
N ALA A 188 -6.25 -8.98 -16.62
CA ALA A 188 -5.68 -9.33 -17.91
C ALA A 188 -6.32 -8.57 -19.08
N ALA A 189 -7.64 -8.39 -19.08
CA ALA A 189 -8.35 -7.60 -20.10
C ALA A 189 -7.97 -6.11 -20.02
N LEU A 190 -7.89 -5.56 -18.80
CA LEU A 190 -7.46 -4.19 -18.53
C LEU A 190 -6.06 -3.93 -19.12
N GLN A 191 -5.11 -4.86 -18.93
CA GLN A 191 -3.75 -4.74 -19.45
C GLN A 191 -3.66 -4.71 -20.98
N LEU A 192 -4.72 -5.10 -21.70
CA LEU A 192 -4.78 -5.06 -23.17
C LEU A 192 -5.37 -3.76 -23.72
N LEU A 193 -6.01 -2.92 -22.90
CA LEU A 193 -6.55 -1.62 -23.32
C LEU A 193 -5.52 -0.70 -24.01
N PRO A 194 -4.25 -0.61 -23.56
CA PRO A 194 -3.25 0.24 -24.22
C PRO A 194 -2.97 -0.18 -25.67
N LYS A 195 -3.06 -1.49 -25.97
CA LYS A 195 -2.86 -2.01 -27.33
C LYS A 195 -3.91 -1.45 -28.28
N VAL A 196 -5.17 -1.40 -27.83
CA VAL A 196 -6.27 -0.84 -28.63
C VAL A 196 -6.12 0.67 -28.73
N ALA A 197 -5.86 1.38 -27.61
CA ALA A 197 -5.68 2.83 -27.61
C ALA A 197 -4.58 3.28 -28.58
N GLY A 198 -3.46 2.55 -28.64
CA GLY A 198 -2.34 2.86 -29.55
C GLY A 198 -2.70 2.86 -31.04
N LYS A 199 -3.78 2.19 -31.46
CA LYS A 199 -4.26 2.23 -32.86
C LYS A 199 -4.90 3.57 -33.24
N TYR A 200 -5.40 4.29 -32.24
CA TYR A 200 -6.20 5.51 -32.38
C TYR A 200 -5.52 6.74 -31.75
N SER A 201 -4.35 6.56 -31.14
CA SER A 201 -3.60 7.64 -30.52
C SER A 201 -2.76 8.41 -31.54
N ALA A 202 -2.35 9.61 -31.15
CA ALA A 202 -1.26 10.31 -31.82
C ALA A 202 0.02 9.46 -31.84
N THR A 203 0.97 9.82 -32.70
CA THR A 203 2.31 9.21 -32.68
C THR A 203 3.02 9.57 -31.37
N LEU A 204 3.64 8.57 -30.73
CA LEU A 204 4.42 8.80 -29.51
C LEU A 204 5.52 9.86 -29.73
N SER A 205 5.52 10.87 -28.88
CA SER A 205 6.50 11.96 -28.85
C SER A 205 7.08 12.12 -27.45
N ASP A 206 8.16 12.90 -27.32
CA ASP A 206 8.60 13.41 -26.02
C ASP A 206 7.46 14.24 -25.38
N SER A 207 7.37 14.24 -24.05
CA SER A 207 6.36 15.03 -23.35
C SER A 207 6.66 16.53 -23.42
N THR A 208 7.91 16.93 -23.66
CA THR A 208 8.42 18.30 -23.68
C THR A 208 8.10 19.08 -22.39
N GLY A 209 7.95 18.36 -21.27
CA GLY A 209 7.54 18.95 -19.98
C GLY A 209 6.04 19.28 -19.89
N ARG A 210 5.23 18.89 -20.88
CA ARG A 210 3.76 19.05 -20.86
C ARG A 210 3.12 18.27 -19.74
N ILE A 211 3.64 17.07 -19.45
CA ILE A 211 3.14 16.22 -18.38
C ILE A 211 4.21 16.16 -17.29
N ILE A 212 3.86 16.61 -16.09
CA ILE A 212 4.71 16.46 -14.91
C ILE A 212 4.29 15.19 -14.18
N VAL A 213 5.29 14.42 -13.75
CA VAL A 213 5.12 13.19 -13.00
C VAL A 213 5.70 13.42 -11.60
N ASP A 214 4.93 13.06 -10.59
CA ASP A 214 5.40 12.91 -9.22
C ASP A 214 4.90 11.56 -8.67
N PHE A 215 5.70 10.93 -7.83
CA PHE A 215 5.38 9.63 -7.25
C PHE A 215 5.85 9.59 -5.80
N ASN A 216 4.91 9.32 -4.90
CA ASN A 216 5.16 9.21 -3.48
C ASN A 216 4.91 7.76 -3.05
N GLU A 217 5.98 7.05 -2.69
CA GLU A 217 5.84 5.69 -2.16
C GLU A 217 5.31 5.73 -0.72
N SER A 218 4.40 4.80 -0.41
CA SER A 218 4.02 4.48 0.94
C SER A 218 5.26 4.16 1.79
N TRP A 219 5.23 4.53 3.07
CA TRP A 219 6.39 4.34 3.95
C TRP A 219 6.62 2.85 4.25
N GLY A 220 7.31 2.15 3.34
CA GLY A 220 7.41 0.69 3.32
C GLY A 220 6.04 0.01 3.24
N ASN A 221 5.96 -1.24 3.71
CA ASN A 221 4.72 -2.06 3.73
C ASN A 221 3.60 -1.52 4.66
N SER A 222 3.61 -0.25 5.03
CA SER A 222 2.85 0.28 6.17
C SER A 222 2.24 1.65 5.95
N GLY A 223 2.63 2.40 4.91
CA GLY A 223 1.72 3.38 4.33
C GLY A 223 0.64 2.64 3.53
N ALA A 224 -0.60 3.11 3.57
CA ALA A 224 -1.72 2.36 2.98
C ALA A 224 -1.59 2.25 1.45
N ASN A 225 -1.08 3.29 0.78
CA ASN A 225 -1.00 3.38 -0.67
C ASN A 225 0.19 4.22 -1.12
N ASP A 226 0.76 3.87 -2.27
CA ASP A 226 1.58 4.77 -3.07
C ASP A 226 0.68 5.68 -3.90
N TRP A 227 1.18 6.86 -4.19
CA TRP A 227 0.44 7.89 -4.91
C TRP A 227 1.21 8.34 -6.15
N LEU A 228 0.60 8.14 -7.31
CA LEU A 228 1.05 8.75 -8.56
C LEU A 228 0.30 10.07 -8.75
N VAL A 229 1.03 11.13 -9.12
CA VAL A 229 0.45 12.40 -9.56
C VAL A 229 0.90 12.67 -10.99
N LEU A 230 -0.06 12.92 -11.87
CA LEU A 230 0.19 13.39 -13.22
C LEU A 230 -0.45 14.76 -13.39
N GLN A 231 0.33 15.78 -13.76
CA GLN A 231 -0.19 17.11 -14.05
C GLN A 231 -0.11 17.41 -15.56
N ASN A 232 -1.22 17.84 -16.16
CA ASN A 232 -1.26 18.30 -17.54
C ASN A 232 -1.05 19.82 -17.59
N LEU A 233 0.11 20.28 -18.03
CA LEU A 233 0.44 21.69 -18.24
C LEU A 233 0.14 22.17 -19.67
N GLY A 234 -0.32 21.28 -20.55
CA GLY A 234 -0.68 21.63 -21.93
C GLY A 234 -2.18 21.85 -22.10
N GLU A 235 -2.62 21.77 -23.35
CA GLU A 235 -4.05 21.81 -23.70
C GLU A 235 -4.81 20.63 -23.07
N THR A 236 -6.12 20.79 -22.93
CA THR A 236 -7.03 19.71 -22.53
C THR A 236 -6.83 18.49 -23.42
N LEU A 237 -6.66 17.32 -22.82
CA LEU A 237 -6.62 16.05 -23.51
C LEU A 237 -7.95 15.34 -23.36
N GLU A 238 -8.33 14.56 -24.36
CA GLU A 238 -9.49 13.70 -24.29
C GLU A 238 -9.07 12.25 -24.50
N ASP A 239 -9.91 11.35 -23.98
CA ASP A 239 -9.80 9.91 -24.21
C ASP A 239 -8.41 9.35 -23.94
N CYS A 240 -7.87 9.67 -22.76
CA CYS A 240 -6.52 9.30 -22.37
C CYS A 240 -6.51 7.91 -21.74
N THR A 241 -5.89 6.95 -22.41
CA THR A 241 -5.49 5.68 -21.81
C THR A 241 -4.07 5.82 -21.30
N ILE A 242 -3.87 5.62 -20.01
CA ILE A 242 -2.57 5.83 -19.34
C ILE A 242 -2.10 4.48 -18.80
N LEU A 243 -1.02 3.97 -19.37
CA LEU A 243 -0.32 2.79 -18.86
C LEU A 243 0.82 3.24 -17.95
N VAL A 244 0.80 2.77 -16.71
CA VAL A 244 1.87 2.99 -15.73
C VAL A 244 2.49 1.65 -15.39
N GLN A 245 3.77 1.49 -15.65
CA GLN A 245 4.54 0.31 -15.27
C GLN A 245 5.50 0.69 -14.14
N LEU A 246 5.33 0.07 -12.98
CA LEU A 246 6.21 0.23 -11.83
C LEU A 246 7.24 -0.89 -11.83
N THR A 247 8.51 -0.55 -11.57
CA THR A 247 9.58 -1.54 -11.35
C THR A 247 10.15 -1.37 -9.93
N GLY A 248 10.15 -2.45 -9.15
CA GLY A 248 10.66 -2.48 -7.78
C GLY A 248 12.11 -2.95 -7.70
N THR A 249 12.75 -2.76 -6.54
CA THR A 249 14.18 -3.12 -6.31
C THR A 249 14.54 -4.58 -6.58
N SER A 250 13.58 -5.50 -6.51
CA SER A 250 13.79 -6.93 -6.79
C SER A 250 13.52 -7.31 -8.25
N GLY A 251 13.30 -6.34 -9.14
CA GLY A 251 12.86 -6.56 -10.52
C GLY A 251 11.39 -6.96 -10.65
N GLU A 252 10.59 -6.82 -9.60
CA GLU A 252 9.13 -6.99 -9.68
C GLU A 252 8.54 -5.89 -10.56
N VAL A 253 7.64 -6.25 -11.48
CA VAL A 253 6.96 -5.31 -12.38
C VAL A 253 5.45 -5.38 -12.17
N ARG A 254 4.80 -4.23 -12.01
CA ARG A 254 3.33 -4.10 -12.00
C ARG A 254 2.88 -3.07 -13.02
N LYS A 255 1.91 -3.44 -13.85
CA LYS A 255 1.26 -2.55 -14.81
C LYS A 255 -0.12 -2.14 -14.30
N ASN A 256 -0.40 -0.84 -14.31
CA ASN A 256 -1.68 -0.24 -13.98
C ASN A 256 -2.16 0.53 -15.20
N VAL A 257 -3.44 0.40 -15.54
CA VAL A 257 -4.01 1.09 -16.70
C VAL A 257 -5.16 1.97 -16.22
N HIS A 258 -5.08 3.25 -16.51
CA HIS A 258 -6.09 4.24 -16.21
C HIS A 258 -6.77 4.74 -17.48
N PHE A 259 -7.98 5.26 -17.33
CA PHE A 259 -8.68 5.94 -18.42
C PHE A 259 -9.27 7.26 -17.93
N LEU A 260 -9.00 8.34 -18.68
CA LEU A 260 -9.59 9.66 -18.46
C LEU A 260 -10.29 10.11 -19.72
N LYS A 261 -11.62 10.24 -19.64
CA LYS A 261 -12.42 10.79 -20.75
C LYS A 261 -11.99 12.22 -21.10
N THR A 262 -11.69 13.02 -20.08
CA THR A 262 -11.21 14.39 -20.24
C THR A 262 -10.18 14.69 -19.17
N TRP A 263 -9.07 15.28 -19.57
CA TRP A 263 -8.01 15.75 -18.69
C TRP A 263 -7.75 17.24 -18.96
N PRO A 264 -8.35 18.14 -18.16
CA PRO A 264 -8.26 19.58 -18.38
C PRO A 264 -6.83 20.12 -18.30
N THR A 265 -6.62 21.28 -18.90
CA THR A 265 -5.39 22.06 -18.75
C THR A 265 -5.15 22.46 -17.29
N ASP A 266 -3.88 22.48 -16.88
CA ASP A 266 -3.38 22.83 -15.54
C ASP A 266 -4.08 22.07 -14.40
N THR A 267 -4.35 20.78 -14.62
CA THR A 267 -4.95 19.91 -13.59
C THR A 267 -4.09 18.69 -13.29
N SER A 268 -4.05 18.37 -11.99
CA SER A 268 -3.42 17.16 -11.47
C SER A 268 -4.44 16.03 -11.33
N MET A 269 -4.04 14.84 -11.73
CA MET A 269 -4.78 13.60 -11.58
C MET A 269 -3.96 12.63 -10.75
N TRP A 270 -4.59 12.07 -9.73
CA TRP A 270 -3.99 11.20 -8.73
C TRP A 270 -4.37 9.76 -9.03
N GLY A 271 -3.41 8.85 -9.02
CA GLY A 271 -3.59 7.40 -9.03
C GLY A 271 -3.20 6.81 -7.69
N ARG A 272 -4.01 5.87 -7.18
CA ARG A 272 -3.77 5.16 -5.91
C ARG A 272 -3.27 3.75 -6.18
N TYR A 273 -2.09 3.39 -5.68
CA TYR A 273 -1.54 2.04 -5.79
C TYR A 273 -1.35 1.39 -4.43
N GLN A 274 -1.85 0.17 -4.27
CA GLN A 274 -1.93 -0.51 -2.97
C GLN A 274 -1.09 -1.79 -2.95
N GLY A 275 -0.57 -2.12 -1.77
CA GLY A 275 0.21 -3.35 -1.52
C GLY A 275 -0.59 -4.66 -1.68
N GLY A 276 -1.91 -4.55 -1.81
CA GLY A 276 -2.83 -5.68 -1.89
C GLY A 276 -2.99 -6.40 -0.55
N GLN A 277 -3.71 -7.53 -0.58
CA GLN A 277 -3.94 -8.36 0.60
C GLN A 277 -3.61 -9.82 0.34
N LYS A 278 -3.15 -10.52 1.38
CA LYS A 278 -2.88 -11.95 1.30
C LYS A 278 -4.17 -12.74 1.58
N ILE A 279 -4.78 -13.27 0.53
CA ILE A 279 -5.97 -14.15 0.59
C ILE A 279 -5.59 -15.52 0.04
N LEU A 280 -5.83 -16.58 0.83
CA LEU A 280 -5.52 -17.97 0.44
C LEU A 280 -4.08 -18.18 -0.05
N GLY A 281 -3.13 -17.48 0.59
CA GLY A 281 -1.71 -17.56 0.23
C GLY A 281 -1.30 -16.74 -0.99
N ARG A 282 -2.25 -16.13 -1.73
CA ARG A 282 -2.01 -15.26 -2.88
C ARG A 282 -2.15 -13.79 -2.48
N ASN A 283 -1.35 -12.92 -3.10
CA ASN A 283 -1.57 -11.47 -2.99
C ASN A 283 -2.61 -11.06 -4.03
N VAL A 284 -3.73 -10.50 -3.60
CA VAL A 284 -4.82 -10.03 -4.46
C VAL A 284 -4.89 -8.51 -4.41
N GLU A 285 -5.45 -7.91 -5.47
CA GLU A 285 -5.66 -6.46 -5.60
C GLU A 285 -4.38 -5.61 -5.46
N LYS A 286 -3.20 -6.24 -5.59
CA LYS A 286 -1.92 -5.54 -5.55
C LYS A 286 -1.75 -4.71 -6.82
N THR A 287 -1.62 -3.40 -6.66
CA THR A 287 -1.40 -2.44 -7.76
C THR A 287 -0.08 -1.69 -7.62
N THR A 288 0.73 -2.02 -6.61
CA THR A 288 2.11 -1.55 -6.50
C THR A 288 3.14 -2.68 -6.53
N VAL A 289 4.43 -2.37 -6.43
CA VAL A 289 5.57 -3.26 -6.21
C VAL A 289 6.33 -2.82 -4.96
N THR A 290 7.10 -3.71 -4.34
CA THR A 290 7.86 -3.36 -3.14
C THR A 290 9.10 -2.54 -3.49
N ASN A 291 9.33 -1.41 -2.81
CA ASN A 291 10.47 -0.53 -3.02
C ASN A 291 10.57 -0.10 -4.48
N VAL A 292 9.63 0.73 -4.94
CA VAL A 292 9.62 1.28 -6.29
C VAL A 292 10.95 1.99 -6.58
N GLN A 293 11.48 1.81 -7.80
CA GLN A 293 12.72 2.45 -8.28
C GLN A 293 12.49 3.34 -9.50
N GLU A 294 11.51 2.98 -10.33
CA GLU A 294 11.22 3.66 -11.58
C GLU A 294 9.79 3.39 -12.03
N LEU A 295 9.29 4.30 -12.86
CA LEU A 295 8.01 4.24 -13.52
C LEU A 295 8.20 4.48 -15.03
N ASP A 296 7.64 3.60 -15.86
CA ASP A 296 7.41 3.87 -17.28
C ASP A 296 5.94 4.25 -17.47
N ILE A 297 5.69 5.46 -17.95
CA ILE A 297 4.34 5.99 -18.11
C ILE A 297 4.11 6.26 -19.59
N THR A 298 3.16 5.56 -20.20
CA THR A 298 2.73 5.79 -21.58
C THR A 298 1.31 6.33 -21.60
N ILE A 299 1.14 7.51 -22.19
CA ILE A 299 -0.16 8.16 -22.38
C ILE A 299 -0.54 8.04 -23.84
N TYR A 300 -1.72 7.48 -24.09
CA TYR A 300 -2.33 7.37 -25.41
C TYR A 300 -3.57 8.25 -25.44
N SER A 301 -3.57 9.24 -26.31
CA SER A 301 -4.74 10.07 -26.62
C SER A 301 -4.73 10.45 -28.11
N PRO A 302 -5.89 10.69 -28.74
CA PRO A 302 -5.94 11.08 -30.15
C PRO A 302 -5.17 12.37 -30.45
N GLN A 303 -5.15 13.33 -29.52
CA GLN A 303 -4.47 14.62 -29.69
C GLN A 303 -2.97 14.55 -29.39
N PHE A 304 -2.58 13.67 -28.47
CA PHE A 304 -1.23 13.62 -27.92
C PHE A 304 -0.92 12.23 -27.40
N ALA A 305 0.31 11.76 -27.63
CA ALA A 305 0.77 10.51 -27.08
C ALA A 305 2.23 10.64 -26.68
N THR A 306 2.58 10.13 -25.51
CA THR A 306 3.94 10.26 -24.97
C THR A 306 4.34 9.07 -24.13
N GLN A 307 5.65 8.87 -23.99
CA GLN A 307 6.23 7.95 -23.03
C GLN A 307 7.22 8.72 -22.15
N ILE A 308 7.05 8.57 -20.84
CA ILE A 308 7.81 9.24 -19.81
C ILE A 308 8.48 8.17 -18.97
N TYR A 309 9.79 8.27 -18.80
CA TYR A 309 10.55 7.47 -17.87
C TYR A 309 10.84 8.31 -16.62
N TYR A 310 10.38 7.85 -15.47
CA TYR A 310 10.53 8.54 -14.18
C TYR A 310 11.35 7.68 -13.23
N VAL A 311 12.42 8.25 -12.70
CA VAL A 311 13.35 7.56 -11.80
C VAL A 311 13.02 7.96 -10.36
N TYR A 312 12.51 7.01 -9.58
CA TYR A 312 12.19 7.18 -8.16
C TYR A 312 13.28 6.57 -7.27
N LYS A 313 14.45 7.21 -7.22
CA LYS A 313 15.58 6.79 -6.38
C LYS A 313 16.44 7.97 -5.96
N GLY A 314 17.26 7.79 -4.93
CA GLY A 314 18.19 8.83 -4.48
C GLY A 314 17.45 10.01 -3.87
N GLU A 315 17.72 11.22 -4.37
CA GLU A 315 17.24 12.47 -3.76
C GLU A 315 15.71 12.57 -3.66
N GLU A 316 14.96 12.13 -4.66
CA GLU A 316 13.49 12.17 -4.61
C GLU A 316 12.94 11.31 -3.46
N LYS A 317 13.44 10.08 -3.35
CA LYS A 317 13.05 9.18 -2.24
C LYS A 317 13.51 9.72 -0.89
N ASP A 318 14.68 10.36 -0.83
CA ASP A 318 15.19 10.98 0.39
C ASP A 318 14.31 12.17 0.84
N LYS A 319 13.79 12.98 -0.10
CA LYS A 319 12.85 14.07 0.18
C LYS A 319 11.55 13.56 0.77
N ASP A 320 10.97 12.52 0.19
CA ASP A 320 9.71 11.94 0.67
C ASP A 320 9.85 11.35 2.07
N VAL A 321 10.93 10.59 2.31
CA VAL A 321 11.22 10.05 3.65
C VAL A 321 11.51 11.17 4.65
N ALA A 322 12.20 12.24 4.24
CA ALA A 322 12.42 13.41 5.09
C ALA A 322 11.10 14.09 5.49
N TYR A 323 10.19 14.25 4.54
CA TYR A 323 8.85 14.82 4.78
C TYR A 323 8.06 13.96 5.76
N LEU A 324 8.04 12.64 5.56
CA LEU A 324 7.40 11.68 6.47
C LEU A 324 8.02 11.71 7.88
N CYS A 325 9.32 11.99 7.98
CA CYS A 325 10.03 12.14 9.24
C CYS A 325 9.98 13.56 9.83
N LYS A 326 9.25 14.51 9.23
CA LYS A 326 9.25 15.92 9.67
C LYS A 326 8.86 16.07 11.13
N ASP A 327 7.82 15.34 11.56
CA ASP A 327 7.31 15.38 12.93
C ASP A 327 7.88 14.25 13.80
N LEU A 328 8.81 13.45 13.28
CA LEU A 328 9.41 12.33 14.00
C LEU A 328 10.12 12.82 15.26
N SER A 329 9.72 12.30 16.40
CA SER A 329 10.31 12.65 17.70
C SER A 329 10.45 11.44 18.60
N PHE A 330 11.37 11.53 19.56
CA PHE A 330 11.65 10.48 20.53
C PHE A 330 11.66 11.06 21.93
N HIS A 331 11.04 10.34 22.87
CA HIS A 331 11.29 10.54 24.30
C HIS A 331 12.08 9.34 24.81
N GLY A 332 12.90 9.50 25.85
CA GLY A 332 13.63 8.36 26.37
C GLY A 332 14.13 8.51 27.79
N THR A 333 14.75 7.44 28.27
CA THR A 333 15.45 7.38 29.55
C THR A 333 16.77 6.65 29.39
N TYR A 334 17.77 7.08 30.17
CA TYR A 334 19.03 6.37 30.28
C TYR A 334 18.96 5.39 31.45
N GLN A 335 19.38 4.16 31.21
CA GLN A 335 19.47 3.12 32.22
C GLN A 335 20.94 2.99 32.66
N PRO A 336 21.30 3.48 33.86
CA PRO A 336 22.65 3.31 34.38
C PRO A 336 22.90 1.87 34.84
N TYR A 337 24.18 1.56 35.08
CA TYR A 337 24.57 0.32 35.73
C TYR A 337 24.30 0.40 37.23
N GLU A 338 23.68 -0.61 37.81
CA GLU A 338 23.44 -0.71 39.25
C GLU A 338 24.12 -1.95 39.83
N SER A 339 25.19 -1.73 40.59
CA SER A 339 25.94 -2.79 41.26
C SER A 339 25.09 -3.49 42.33
N GLY A 340 25.09 -4.82 42.35
CA GLY A 340 24.42 -5.62 43.39
C GLY A 340 23.03 -6.17 43.04
N ILE A 341 22.53 -5.90 41.83
CA ILE A 341 21.28 -6.51 41.31
C ILE A 341 21.63 -7.80 40.57
N LEU A 342 21.05 -8.93 40.99
CA LEU A 342 21.39 -10.28 40.52
C LEU A 342 21.09 -10.55 39.04
N TRP A 343 20.27 -9.69 38.41
CA TRP A 343 19.88 -9.76 37.00
C TRP A 343 20.49 -8.58 36.23
N ASP A 344 21.78 -8.70 35.90
CA ASP A 344 22.60 -7.91 34.96
C ASP A 344 21.93 -6.63 34.41
N THR A 345 22.04 -5.50 35.12
CA THR A 345 21.54 -4.20 34.62
C THR A 345 22.54 -3.59 33.65
N GLN A 346 22.63 -4.19 32.46
CA GLN A 346 23.40 -3.61 31.35
C GLN A 346 22.98 -2.15 31.14
N ARG A 347 23.98 -1.28 30.99
CA ARG A 347 23.73 0.12 30.67
C ARG A 347 22.99 0.20 29.34
N GLY A 348 22.10 1.16 29.18
CA GLY A 348 21.39 1.30 27.93
C GLY A 348 20.52 2.53 27.89
N ALA A 349 19.69 2.60 26.85
CA ALA A 349 18.66 3.60 26.74
C ALA A 349 17.34 2.94 26.37
N GLN A 350 16.25 3.61 26.73
CA GLN A 350 14.92 3.26 26.29
C GLN A 350 14.37 4.47 25.56
N PHE A 351 13.82 4.25 24.37
CA PHE A 351 13.21 5.31 23.58
C PHE A 351 11.78 4.94 23.25
N THR A 352 10.88 5.91 23.33
CA THR A 352 9.48 5.83 22.93
C THR A 352 9.30 6.70 21.69
N LEU A 353 8.69 6.11 20.65
CA LEU A 353 8.39 6.82 19.40
C LEU A 353 7.20 7.77 19.60
N ASN A 354 7.37 9.02 19.17
CA ASN A 354 6.34 10.05 19.17
C ASN A 354 6.30 10.80 17.82
N GLY A 355 5.29 11.67 17.68
CA GLY A 355 5.11 12.54 16.52
C GLY A 355 4.52 11.85 15.29
N VAL A 356 5.09 10.74 14.85
CA VAL A 356 4.53 9.90 13.76
C VAL A 356 3.75 8.71 14.32
N SER A 357 2.84 8.14 13.52
CA SER A 357 2.06 6.96 13.91
C SER A 357 2.89 5.67 13.97
N PHE A 358 3.95 5.60 13.15
CA PHE A 358 4.71 4.38 12.91
C PHE A 358 6.03 4.67 12.17
N LEU A 359 7.05 3.83 12.38
CA LEU A 359 8.24 3.70 11.53
C LEU A 359 8.32 2.28 10.93
N PRO A 360 8.63 2.14 9.63
CA PRO A 360 8.81 0.84 9.00
C PRO A 360 10.12 0.20 9.42
N LYS A 361 10.50 -0.85 8.70
CA LYS A 361 11.81 -1.46 8.83
C LYS A 361 12.89 -0.38 8.80
N CYS A 362 13.62 -0.24 9.89
CA CYS A 362 14.62 0.79 10.08
C CYS A 362 15.82 0.25 10.85
N ARG A 363 16.97 0.88 10.65
CA ARG A 363 18.15 0.72 11.48
C ARG A 363 18.27 1.91 12.41
N VAL A 364 18.48 1.64 13.68
CA VAL A 364 18.66 2.65 14.72
C VAL A 364 20.08 2.52 15.25
N ASN A 365 20.90 3.55 15.07
CA ASN A 365 22.21 3.66 15.70
C ASN A 365 22.07 4.52 16.97
N VAL A 366 22.52 3.99 18.11
CA VAL A 366 22.54 4.72 19.39
C VAL A 366 23.99 4.94 19.78
N THR A 367 24.40 6.19 19.97
CA THR A 367 25.76 6.56 20.37
C THR A 367 25.75 7.34 21.69
N PHE A 368 26.41 6.79 22.70
CA PHE A 368 26.57 7.40 24.02
C PHE A 368 27.84 8.25 24.03
N ARG A 369 27.77 9.50 24.53
CA ARG A 369 28.89 10.46 24.53
C ARG A 369 29.15 11.07 25.90
N LYS A 370 30.44 11.28 26.21
CA LYS A 370 30.92 12.02 27.39
C LYS A 370 32.24 12.73 27.05
N GLY A 371 32.22 14.06 26.92
CA GLY A 371 33.38 14.80 26.39
C GLY A 371 33.85 14.23 25.05
N GLU A 372 35.11 13.82 24.95
CA GLU A 372 35.69 13.17 23.76
C GLU A 372 35.38 11.66 23.66
N GLN A 373 34.87 11.04 24.73
CA GLN A 373 34.55 9.62 24.74
C GLN A 373 33.22 9.38 24.00
N SER A 374 33.21 8.38 23.11
CA SER A 374 31.98 7.93 22.45
C SER A 374 31.97 6.41 22.24
N LYS A 375 30.79 5.80 22.35
CA LYS A 375 30.55 4.40 21.99
C LYS A 375 29.14 4.23 21.46
N GLY A 376 28.98 3.45 20.40
CA GLY A 376 27.67 3.22 19.80
C GLY A 376 27.45 1.80 19.30
N TRP A 377 26.18 1.45 19.18
CA TRP A 377 25.70 0.17 18.67
C TRP A 377 24.50 0.42 17.75
N TYR A 378 24.08 -0.63 17.05
CA TYR A 378 22.93 -0.54 16.15
C TYR A 378 21.96 -1.69 16.36
N TRP A 379 20.70 -1.40 16.05
CA TRP A 379 19.58 -2.34 16.11
C TRP A 379 18.77 -2.22 14.83
N ASN A 380 18.31 -3.36 14.33
CA ASN A 380 17.34 -3.41 13.25
C ASN A 380 15.96 -3.66 13.86
N HIS A 381 14.99 -2.86 13.46
CA HIS A 381 13.58 -3.05 13.81
C HIS A 381 12.79 -3.24 12.52
N ASP A 382 11.83 -4.16 12.52
CA ASP A 382 10.92 -4.35 11.38
C ASP A 382 9.70 -3.40 11.46
N SER A 383 9.44 -2.86 12.65
CA SER A 383 8.41 -1.85 12.91
C SER A 383 8.63 -1.18 14.27
N TRP A 384 8.17 0.06 14.38
CA TRP A 384 8.09 0.80 15.63
C TRP A 384 6.80 1.64 15.65
N MET A 385 5.87 1.33 16.55
CA MET A 385 4.57 2.02 16.65
C MET A 385 4.65 3.26 17.55
N LYS A 386 3.80 4.26 17.30
CA LYS A 386 3.65 5.42 18.21
C LYS A 386 3.34 4.97 19.63
N GLY A 387 4.04 5.53 20.60
CA GLY A 387 3.92 5.19 22.01
C GLY A 387 4.59 3.87 22.41
N GLU A 388 5.13 3.11 21.46
CA GLU A 388 5.91 1.91 21.77
C GLU A 388 7.32 2.30 22.24
N THR A 389 7.78 1.66 23.32
CA THR A 389 9.13 1.81 23.85
C THR A 389 10.02 0.66 23.38
N LYS A 390 11.20 0.99 22.84
CA LYS A 390 12.26 0.02 22.49
C LYS A 390 13.44 0.18 23.44
N HIS A 391 14.09 -0.94 23.75
CA HIS A 391 15.24 -1.01 24.64
C HIS A 391 16.54 -1.20 23.85
N PHE A 392 17.56 -0.43 24.21
CA PHE A 392 18.86 -0.36 23.55
C PHE A 392 19.97 -0.62 24.57
N SER A 393 20.15 -1.89 24.93
CA SER A 393 21.14 -2.31 25.92
C SER A 393 22.54 -2.43 25.31
N SER A 394 23.52 -1.79 25.94
CA SER A 394 24.93 -2.03 25.61
C SER A 394 25.33 -3.46 25.99
N PRO A 395 26.21 -4.12 25.22
CA PRO A 395 26.79 -5.39 25.63
C PRO A 395 27.44 -5.27 27.01
N LYS A 396 27.50 -6.38 27.77
CA LYS A 396 28.15 -6.40 29.08
C LYS A 396 29.59 -5.86 29.00
N GLY A 397 29.90 -4.86 29.82
CA GLY A 397 31.21 -4.16 29.81
C GLY A 397 31.45 -3.28 28.58
N GLY A 398 30.46 -3.16 27.69
CA GLY A 398 30.53 -2.40 26.45
C GLY A 398 30.59 -0.90 26.68
N LEU A 399 29.81 -0.37 27.63
CA LEU A 399 29.83 1.05 28.01
C LEU A 399 30.54 1.22 29.36
N SER A 400 31.66 1.96 29.36
CA SER A 400 32.54 2.12 30.53
C SER A 400 32.44 3.48 31.23
N PHE A 401 31.51 4.35 30.80
CA PHE A 401 31.33 5.71 31.31
C PHE A 401 29.85 6.07 31.40
N GLU A 402 29.52 7.04 32.26
CA GLU A 402 28.19 7.68 32.27
C GLU A 402 28.12 8.75 31.17
N PRO A 403 27.19 8.63 30.21
CA PRO A 403 27.05 9.58 29.12
C PRO A 403 26.39 10.89 29.57
N ASP A 404 26.84 12.01 28.99
CA ASP A 404 26.16 13.30 29.09
C ASP A 404 25.08 13.45 28.00
N ASN A 405 25.28 12.79 26.85
CA ASN A 405 24.40 12.84 25.69
C ASN A 405 24.26 11.47 25.04
N ILE A 406 23.12 11.23 24.41
CA ILE A 406 22.85 10.04 23.60
C ILE A 406 22.35 10.48 22.22
N ASP A 407 23.10 10.18 21.17
CA ASP A 407 22.66 10.37 19.80
C ASP A 407 21.87 9.17 19.32
N LEU A 408 20.72 9.45 18.71
CA LEU A 408 19.88 8.52 18.00
C LEU A 408 19.92 8.87 16.51
N GLU A 409 20.36 7.94 15.68
CA GLU A 409 20.30 8.06 14.21
C GLU A 409 19.41 6.94 13.67
N VAL A 410 18.30 7.30 13.04
CA VAL A 410 17.39 6.37 12.36
C VAL A 410 17.63 6.45 10.86
N SER A 411 17.88 5.31 10.24
CA SER A 411 18.01 5.17 8.79
C SER A 411 17.07 4.10 8.25
N PHE A 412 16.65 4.25 7.00
CA PHE A 412 15.69 3.36 6.36
C PHE A 412 16.35 2.64 5.16
N PRO A 413 15.92 1.41 4.82
CA PRO A 413 16.38 0.73 3.62
C PRO A 413 16.10 1.56 2.35
N HIS A 414 17.02 1.48 1.39
CA HIS A 414 16.86 2.05 0.04
C HIS A 414 16.74 3.60 -0.03
N THR A 415 17.14 4.31 1.02
CA THR A 415 17.25 5.77 1.08
C THR A 415 18.57 6.14 1.78
N ASN A 416 19.15 7.28 1.43
CA ASN A 416 20.30 7.85 2.16
C ASN A 416 19.87 8.79 3.28
N TYR A 417 18.58 9.10 3.40
CA TYR A 417 18.05 9.93 4.47
C TYR A 417 18.30 9.29 5.84
N LYS A 418 18.72 10.14 6.77
CA LYS A 418 18.95 9.78 8.18
C LYS A 418 18.35 10.84 9.08
N HIS A 419 17.46 10.42 9.97
CA HIS A 419 16.94 11.28 11.02
C HIS A 419 17.84 11.20 12.24
N LYS A 420 18.35 12.34 12.71
CA LYS A 420 19.30 12.43 13.83
C LYS A 420 18.73 13.28 14.96
N VAL A 421 18.79 12.75 16.17
CA VAL A 421 18.41 13.46 17.41
C VAL A 421 19.49 13.22 18.45
N THR A 422 19.86 14.25 19.20
CA THR A 422 20.78 14.14 20.33
C THR A 422 20.00 14.41 21.60
N LEU A 423 19.98 13.49 22.55
CA LEU A 423 19.21 13.63 23.79
C LEU A 423 20.16 13.84 24.98
N PRO A 424 20.02 14.94 25.75
CA PRO A 424 20.81 15.16 26.96
C PRO A 424 20.37 14.20 28.07
N VAL A 425 21.34 13.68 28.83
CA VAL A 425 21.10 12.83 29.99
C VAL A 425 21.12 13.71 31.24
N ASN A 426 20.01 13.80 31.95
CA ASN A 426 19.97 14.56 33.20
C ASN A 426 20.63 13.75 34.34
N PRO A 427 21.70 14.26 34.97
CA PRO A 427 22.41 13.56 36.05
C PRO A 427 21.55 13.32 37.30
N GLU A 428 20.58 14.19 37.58
CA GLU A 428 19.81 14.17 38.84
C GLU A 428 18.55 13.28 38.79
N SER A 429 18.02 13.01 37.59
CA SER A 429 16.78 12.26 37.43
C SER A 429 16.93 10.89 36.75
N LYS A 430 18.13 10.53 36.28
CA LYS A 430 18.36 9.35 35.40
C LYS A 430 17.42 9.32 34.18
N LYS A 431 16.83 10.45 33.79
CA LYS A 431 15.93 10.59 32.63
C LYS A 431 16.65 11.40 31.54
N SER A 432 16.52 11.01 30.28
CA SER A 432 16.88 11.89 29.17
C SER A 432 15.73 12.87 28.91
N ILE A 433 16.08 14.13 28.66
CA ILE A 433 15.08 15.19 28.50
C ILE A 433 14.68 15.28 27.03
N GLU A 434 13.38 15.51 26.83
CA GLU A 434 12.71 15.79 25.56
C GLU A 434 13.46 16.81 24.69
N ILE A 435 13.70 16.49 23.43
CA ILE A 435 13.97 17.52 22.42
C ILE A 435 12.77 17.58 21.49
N LYS A 436 11.94 18.61 21.69
CA LYS A 436 11.03 19.11 20.67
C LYS A 436 11.87 19.89 19.66
N ARG A 437 11.72 19.59 18.37
CA ARG A 437 12.00 20.56 17.31
C ARG A 437 10.69 20.97 16.70
#